data_AF-A0A1Q6T6I7-F1
#
_entry.id   AF-A0A1Q6T6I7-F1
#
_cell.length_a   1.000
_cell.length_b   1.000
_cell.length_c   1.000
_cell.angle_alpha   90.00
_cell.angle_beta   90.00
_cell.angle_gamma   90.00
#
_symmetry.space_group_name_H-M   'P 1'
#
loop_
_entity.id
_entity.type
_entity.pdbx_description
1 polymer ?
#
loop_
_entity_poly.entity_id
_entity_poly.type
_entity_poly.pdbx_seq_one_letter_code
_entity_poly.pdbx_strand_id
1 'polypeptide(L)'
;MIQDTPYHREILILQSILTKLAAQNPNEDLNLTYKLSQKLVSNAFSDYFEDYEKQKIKEAVTYLKDKEQLELPNIQNDLIQMLNSVAPAKDYFERNIINREHRKRRIDFIEQKFAKTPKMTNSELMAIAKEQKNTPIQITDKDFTDVFLENIKLLFGKSKYRENHNEYQYRDIIFANCIFNNLNLSNMHFNSNVSFKECLFKGNTDFRNSVFKQNVSFNRSNFNGTTHFEDTNFLKNANFEYIKTSGYAFLFNQHKLDNSQNDDCFRYLWSFKGAEFNSNVAFFKRIFPERVNFSYVKFNNTFYFTDCKFPLKIEAKCFDFSPANIPDFETSIRTLRVALEQCYCNYAKDELLIWENKAHELSTKTIIDDEKGELLSPRATAAILGYSEASLRTMRCQYPDKIKFVKRGNRVYYYKSSIDEFIKLTPPKKK
;
A
#
# COMPACT_ATOMS: atom_id res chain seq x y z
N MET A 1 7.40 6.13 -39.82
CA MET A 1 7.82 5.60 -38.51
C MET A 1 6.57 5.26 -37.71
N ILE A 2 6.07 4.01 -37.78
CA ILE A 2 4.76 3.64 -37.17
C ILE A 2 4.87 2.36 -36.30
N GLN A 3 6.03 1.70 -36.25
CA GLN A 3 6.18 0.35 -35.71
C GLN A 3 6.04 0.21 -34.18
N ASP A 4 5.99 1.31 -33.42
CA ASP A 4 6.00 1.29 -31.94
C ASP A 4 4.67 1.71 -31.26
N THR A 5 3.58 1.91 -32.01
CA THR A 5 2.28 2.23 -31.40
C THR A 5 1.48 0.95 -31.08
N PRO A 6 0.95 0.76 -29.85
CA PRO A 6 0.21 -0.45 -29.49
C PRO A 6 -1.16 -0.57 -30.17
N TYR A 7 -1.64 0.52 -30.79
CA TYR A 7 -2.94 0.63 -31.47
C TYR A 7 -2.82 0.64 -33.00
N HIS A 8 -1.65 0.27 -33.56
CA HIS A 8 -1.39 0.38 -35.00
C HIS A 8 -2.46 -0.31 -35.86
N ARG A 9 -2.94 -1.49 -35.43
CA ARG A 9 -3.97 -2.25 -36.13
C ARG A 9 -5.32 -1.50 -36.12
N GLU A 10 -5.72 -1.00 -34.96
CA GLU A 10 -6.98 -0.29 -34.76
C GLU A 10 -6.99 1.07 -35.48
N ILE A 11 -5.85 1.76 -35.53
CA ILE A 11 -5.64 2.99 -36.34
C ILE A 11 -5.83 2.69 -37.83
N LEU A 12 -5.21 1.62 -38.35
CA LEU A 12 -5.37 1.22 -39.76
C LEU A 12 -6.81 0.82 -40.10
N ILE A 13 -7.52 0.14 -39.17
CA ILE A 13 -8.94 -0.21 -39.35
C ILE A 13 -9.79 1.08 -39.43
N LEU A 14 -9.62 2.02 -38.50
CA LEU A 14 -10.34 3.29 -38.54
C LEU A 14 -10.01 4.11 -39.80
N GLN A 15 -8.75 4.12 -40.22
CA GLN A 15 -8.30 4.79 -41.45
C GLN A 15 -9.00 4.22 -42.70
N SER A 16 -9.09 2.89 -42.78
CA SER A 16 -9.77 2.19 -43.87
C SER A 16 -11.26 2.52 -43.90
N ILE A 17 -11.94 2.53 -42.74
CA ILE A 17 -13.37 2.81 -42.65
C ILE A 17 -13.71 4.28 -42.91
N LEU A 18 -12.91 5.24 -42.41
CA LEU A 18 -13.08 6.65 -42.76
C LEU A 18 -12.97 6.88 -44.27
N THR A 19 -12.00 6.23 -44.92
CA THR A 19 -11.84 6.28 -46.38
C THR A 19 -13.02 5.63 -47.11
N LYS A 20 -13.51 4.48 -46.62
CA LYS A 20 -14.69 3.77 -47.18
C LYS A 20 -15.97 4.61 -47.07
N LEU A 21 -16.22 5.25 -45.93
CA LEU A 21 -17.38 6.09 -45.70
C LEU A 21 -17.36 7.36 -46.56
N ALA A 22 -16.19 8.02 -46.66
CA ALA A 22 -16.05 9.19 -47.51
C ALA A 22 -16.23 8.87 -49.00
N ALA A 23 -15.75 7.71 -49.47
CA ALA A 23 -16.00 7.24 -50.83
C ALA A 23 -17.48 6.88 -51.11
N GLN A 24 -18.29 6.68 -50.08
CA GLN A 24 -19.73 6.37 -50.19
C GLN A 24 -20.63 7.61 -50.06
N ASN A 25 -20.11 8.74 -49.59
CA ASN A 25 -20.85 9.99 -49.45
C ASN A 25 -20.44 11.00 -50.54
N PRO A 26 -21.26 11.24 -51.58
CA PRO A 26 -20.90 12.13 -52.69
C PRO A 26 -20.78 13.62 -52.30
N ASN A 27 -21.18 13.99 -51.07
CA ASN A 27 -21.06 15.34 -50.53
C ASN A 27 -19.90 15.49 -49.52
N GLU A 28 -19.02 14.49 -49.38
CA GLU A 28 -17.91 14.52 -48.42
C GLU A 28 -16.69 15.28 -48.97
N ASP A 29 -16.05 16.09 -48.12
CA ASP A 29 -14.73 16.63 -48.43
C ASP A 29 -13.65 15.53 -48.24
N LEU A 30 -13.25 14.95 -49.37
CA LEU A 30 -12.19 13.94 -49.45
C LEU A 30 -10.84 14.45 -48.95
N ASN A 31 -10.55 15.75 -49.05
CA ASN A 31 -9.30 16.37 -48.59
C ASN A 31 -9.29 16.52 -47.06
N LEU A 32 -10.41 16.93 -46.45
CA LEU A 32 -10.55 16.92 -44.99
C LEU A 32 -10.49 15.50 -44.42
N THR A 33 -11.16 14.53 -45.05
CA THR A 33 -11.07 13.13 -44.61
C THR A 33 -9.65 12.57 -44.77
N TYR A 34 -8.94 12.91 -45.86
CA TYR A 34 -7.55 12.52 -46.06
C TYR A 34 -6.62 13.13 -45.00
N LYS A 35 -6.80 14.40 -44.62
CA LYS A 35 -6.04 15.04 -43.53
C LYS A 35 -6.29 14.34 -42.18
N LEU A 36 -7.55 14.04 -41.85
CA LEU A 36 -7.90 13.28 -40.65
C LEU A 36 -7.26 11.88 -40.64
N SER A 37 -7.34 11.18 -41.78
CA SER A 37 -6.68 9.89 -42.01
C SER A 37 -5.17 9.93 -41.76
N GLN A 38 -4.47 10.97 -42.22
CA GLN A 38 -3.04 11.16 -41.95
C GLN A 38 -2.77 11.52 -40.48
N LYS A 39 -3.60 12.39 -39.87
CA LYS A 39 -3.48 12.84 -38.47
C LYS A 39 -3.62 11.69 -37.45
N LEU A 40 -4.50 10.73 -37.73
CA LEU A 40 -4.63 9.49 -36.96
C LEU A 40 -3.34 8.65 -36.99
N VAL A 41 -2.66 8.60 -38.14
CA VAL A 41 -1.45 7.81 -38.35
C VAL A 41 -0.19 8.52 -37.81
N SER A 42 -0.08 9.84 -37.96
CA SER A 42 1.10 10.59 -37.53
C SER A 42 1.25 10.64 -36.01
N ASN A 43 0.14 10.86 -35.29
CA ASN A 43 0.17 11.21 -33.87
C ASN A 43 -0.66 10.26 -32.98
N ALA A 44 -1.22 9.16 -33.51
CA ALA A 44 -1.79 8.05 -32.72
C ALA A 44 -2.73 8.48 -31.57
N PHE A 45 -3.67 9.38 -31.88
CA PHE A 45 -4.63 10.00 -30.95
C PHE A 45 -4.06 10.97 -29.88
N SER A 46 -2.78 11.33 -29.93
CA SER A 46 -2.17 12.29 -28.98
C SER A 46 -2.43 13.78 -29.31
N ASP A 47 -2.97 14.07 -30.49
CA ASP A 47 -3.28 15.43 -30.97
C ASP A 47 -4.70 15.90 -30.62
N TYR A 48 -4.92 17.21 -30.72
CA TYR A 48 -6.25 17.81 -30.64
C TYR A 48 -7.08 17.50 -31.89
N PHE A 49 -8.29 16.96 -31.70
CA PHE A 49 -9.28 16.78 -32.77
C PHE A 49 -10.38 17.84 -32.68
N GLU A 50 -10.69 18.45 -33.82
CA GLU A 50 -11.82 19.36 -33.99
C GLU A 50 -13.15 18.60 -33.94
N ASP A 51 -14.26 19.28 -33.66
CA ASP A 51 -15.55 18.60 -33.44
C ASP A 51 -16.07 17.88 -34.69
N TYR A 52 -15.76 18.39 -35.90
CA TYR A 52 -16.01 17.68 -37.16
C TYR A 52 -15.19 16.39 -37.26
N GLU A 53 -13.91 16.41 -36.88
CA GLU A 53 -13.06 15.21 -36.88
C GLU A 53 -13.53 14.17 -35.87
N LYS A 54 -13.93 14.61 -34.66
CA LYS A 54 -14.56 13.75 -33.65
C LYS A 54 -15.85 13.12 -34.20
N GLN A 55 -16.71 13.91 -34.86
CA GLN A 55 -17.94 13.39 -35.46
C GLN A 55 -17.64 12.30 -36.51
N LYS A 56 -16.67 12.52 -37.40
CA LYS A 56 -16.27 11.53 -38.41
C LYS A 56 -15.71 10.24 -37.79
N ILE A 57 -14.89 10.34 -36.74
CA ILE A 57 -14.42 9.17 -35.98
C ILE A 57 -15.60 8.43 -35.33
N LYS A 58 -16.59 9.16 -34.78
CA LYS A 58 -17.81 8.58 -34.19
C LYS A 58 -18.65 7.83 -35.23
N GLU A 59 -18.86 8.41 -36.42
CA GLU A 59 -19.52 7.76 -37.56
C GLU A 59 -18.81 6.46 -37.96
N ALA A 60 -17.48 6.47 -38.05
CA ALA A 60 -16.67 5.28 -38.36
C ALA A 60 -16.74 4.18 -37.30
N VAL A 61 -16.68 4.53 -36.01
CA VAL A 61 -16.81 3.58 -34.89
C VAL A 61 -18.22 2.97 -34.83
N THR A 62 -19.26 3.77 -35.06
CA THR A 62 -20.65 3.27 -35.12
C THR A 62 -20.84 2.33 -36.30
N TYR A 63 -20.31 2.65 -37.48
CA TYR A 63 -20.35 1.75 -38.65
C TYR A 63 -19.63 0.42 -38.39
N LEU A 64 -18.44 0.45 -37.79
CA LEU A 64 -17.70 -0.76 -37.42
C LEU A 64 -18.50 -1.67 -36.50
N LYS A 65 -19.14 -1.10 -35.47
CA LYS A 65 -19.94 -1.85 -34.51
C LYS A 65 -21.23 -2.41 -35.14
N ASP A 66 -21.99 -1.58 -35.83
CA ASP A 66 -23.37 -1.89 -36.23
C ASP A 66 -23.48 -2.56 -37.61
N LYS A 67 -22.46 -2.44 -38.47
CA LYS A 67 -22.45 -3.01 -39.83
C LYS A 67 -21.39 -4.10 -40.02
N GLU A 68 -20.18 -3.89 -39.51
CA GLU A 68 -19.08 -4.87 -39.64
C GLU A 68 -18.98 -5.83 -38.44
N GLN A 69 -19.80 -5.63 -37.39
CA GLN A 69 -19.77 -6.38 -36.11
C GLN A 69 -18.39 -6.44 -35.46
N LEU A 70 -17.55 -5.43 -35.72
CA LEU A 70 -16.15 -5.41 -35.32
C LEU A 70 -15.92 -4.35 -34.26
N GLU A 71 -15.69 -4.80 -33.03
CA GLU A 71 -15.32 -3.94 -31.91
C GLU A 71 -13.81 -3.62 -31.92
N LEU A 72 -13.45 -2.50 -31.29
CA LEU A 72 -12.05 -2.03 -31.17
C LEU A 72 -11.61 -2.07 -29.70
N PRO A 73 -11.63 -3.26 -29.04
CA PRO A 73 -11.64 -3.39 -27.58
C PRO A 73 -10.45 -2.73 -26.88
N ASN A 74 -9.29 -2.66 -27.55
CA ASN A 74 -8.07 -2.07 -27.00
C ASN A 74 -8.10 -0.54 -26.93
N ILE A 75 -9.02 0.13 -27.64
CA ILE A 75 -9.19 1.60 -27.63
C ILE A 75 -10.63 2.04 -27.37
N GLN A 76 -11.59 1.12 -27.22
CA GLN A 76 -13.02 1.44 -27.20
C GLN A 76 -13.42 2.38 -26.05
N ASN A 77 -12.91 2.14 -24.84
CA ASN A 77 -13.21 2.98 -23.68
C ASN A 77 -12.59 4.38 -23.81
N ASP A 78 -11.36 4.47 -24.32
CA ASP A 78 -10.61 5.72 -24.48
C ASP A 78 -11.21 6.57 -25.62
N LEU A 79 -11.62 5.93 -26.74
CA LEU A 79 -12.41 6.55 -27.80
C LEU A 79 -13.74 7.08 -27.28
N ILE A 80 -14.50 6.30 -26.49
CA ILE A 80 -15.78 6.73 -25.92
C ILE A 80 -15.60 7.94 -25.00
N GLN A 81 -14.50 8.03 -24.25
CA GLN A 81 -14.20 9.21 -23.43
C GLN A 81 -13.77 10.41 -24.27
N MET A 82 -12.90 10.22 -25.27
CA MET A 82 -12.46 11.27 -26.20
C MET A 82 -13.63 11.88 -26.99
N LEU A 83 -14.52 11.04 -27.54
CA LEU A 83 -15.63 11.45 -28.41
C LEU A 83 -16.78 12.17 -27.68
N ASN A 84 -16.82 12.09 -26.35
CA ASN A 84 -17.83 12.75 -25.52
C ASN A 84 -17.22 13.83 -24.59
N SER A 85 -15.96 14.23 -24.83
CA SER A 85 -15.23 15.22 -24.03
C SER A 85 -14.86 16.46 -24.83
N VAL A 86 -14.91 17.62 -24.16
CA VAL A 86 -14.42 18.91 -24.66
C VAL A 86 -12.89 19.03 -24.49
N ALA A 87 -12.30 18.24 -23.60
CA ALA A 87 -10.86 18.24 -23.33
C ALA A 87 -10.04 17.47 -24.40
N PRO A 88 -8.73 17.77 -24.58
CA PRO A 88 -7.91 17.12 -25.60
C PRO A 88 -7.73 15.61 -25.41
N ALA A 89 -7.59 14.87 -26.52
CA ALA A 89 -7.50 13.40 -26.55
C ALA A 89 -6.30 12.82 -25.76
N LYS A 90 -5.23 13.60 -25.62
CA LYS A 90 -3.96 13.21 -25.01
C LYS A 90 -4.07 12.61 -23.60
N ASP A 91 -4.93 13.19 -22.74
CA ASP A 91 -5.10 12.76 -21.34
C ASP A 91 -5.75 11.37 -21.16
N TYR A 92 -6.34 10.83 -22.23
CA TYR A 92 -7.05 9.56 -22.23
C TYR A 92 -6.15 8.41 -22.69
N PHE A 93 -5.51 8.55 -23.86
CA PHE A 93 -4.71 7.47 -24.47
C PHE A 93 -3.33 7.25 -23.84
N GLU A 94 -2.74 8.26 -23.18
CA GLU A 94 -1.44 8.09 -22.48
C GLU A 94 -1.52 7.12 -21.27
N ARG A 95 -2.72 6.80 -20.77
CA ARG A 95 -2.90 5.92 -19.60
C ARG A 95 -2.67 4.43 -19.89
N ASN A 96 -2.80 3.99 -21.14
CA ASN A 96 -2.84 2.56 -21.50
C ASN A 96 -1.58 2.05 -22.24
N ILE A 97 -0.61 2.91 -22.58
CA ILE A 97 0.64 2.51 -23.26
C ILE A 97 1.71 2.03 -22.26
N ILE A 98 1.72 2.54 -21.02
CA ILE A 98 2.79 2.30 -20.02
C ILE A 98 2.59 0.97 -19.27
N ASN A 99 2.51 -0.17 -19.98
CA ASN A 99 2.46 -1.49 -19.33
C ASN A 99 3.13 -2.64 -20.10
N ARG A 100 4.10 -2.35 -20.99
CA ARG A 100 4.89 -3.40 -21.69
C ARG A 100 6.37 -3.47 -21.27
N GLU A 101 7.00 -2.37 -20.86
CA GLU A 101 8.37 -2.42 -20.31
C GLU A 101 8.47 -3.18 -18.98
N HIS A 102 7.42 -3.15 -18.16
CA HIS A 102 7.42 -3.76 -16.83
C HIS A 102 7.71 -5.27 -16.83
N ARG A 103 7.34 -6.00 -17.90
CA ARG A 103 7.52 -7.45 -17.97
C ARG A 103 8.94 -7.86 -18.37
N LYS A 104 9.64 -7.06 -19.19
CA LYS A 104 11.04 -7.28 -19.57
C LYS A 104 11.99 -6.85 -18.45
N ARG A 105 11.80 -5.65 -17.90
CA ARG A 105 12.55 -5.14 -16.73
C ARG A 105 12.45 -6.04 -15.49
N ARG A 106 11.38 -6.84 -15.33
CA ARG A 106 11.23 -7.79 -14.22
C ARG A 106 12.21 -8.97 -14.33
N ILE A 107 12.57 -9.38 -15.56
CA ILE A 107 13.52 -10.47 -15.83
C ILE A 107 14.94 -9.93 -15.62
N ASP A 108 15.26 -8.77 -16.21
CA ASP A 108 16.57 -8.10 -16.03
C ASP A 108 16.86 -7.78 -14.54
N PHE A 109 15.83 -7.43 -13.75
CA PHE A 109 15.92 -7.18 -12.31
C PHE A 109 16.18 -8.45 -11.47
N ILE A 110 15.82 -9.63 -11.96
CA ILE A 110 16.06 -10.90 -11.28
C ILE A 110 17.52 -11.34 -11.48
N GLU A 111 18.10 -11.12 -12.66
CA GLU A 111 19.49 -11.47 -12.96
C GLU A 111 20.50 -10.50 -12.33
N GLN A 112 20.19 -9.21 -12.23
CA GLN A 112 21.08 -8.22 -11.58
C GLN A 112 21.30 -8.43 -10.07
N LYS A 113 20.49 -9.27 -9.39
CA LYS A 113 20.57 -9.41 -7.92
C LYS A 113 21.58 -10.42 -7.39
N PHE A 114 22.26 -11.20 -8.24
CA PHE A 114 23.06 -12.36 -7.82
C PHE A 114 24.52 -12.39 -8.33
N ALA A 115 25.12 -11.24 -8.66
CA ALA A 115 26.53 -11.18 -9.10
C ALA A 115 27.38 -10.09 -8.38
N LYS A 116 27.98 -10.51 -7.26
CA LYS A 116 29.25 -10.02 -6.66
C LYS A 116 29.43 -8.52 -6.35
N THR A 117 29.51 -8.21 -5.06
CA THR A 117 30.06 -6.95 -4.52
C THR A 117 31.59 -6.99 -4.42
N PRO A 118 32.29 -5.96 -4.93
CA PRO A 118 33.47 -5.39 -4.27
C PRO A 118 33.26 -3.89 -3.96
N LYS A 119 34.03 -3.35 -2.99
CA LYS A 119 33.88 -1.97 -2.49
C LYS A 119 34.62 -0.94 -3.37
N MET A 120 34.07 0.27 -3.44
CA MET A 120 34.77 1.50 -3.89
C MET A 120 35.40 2.23 -2.68
N THR A 121 36.44 3.04 -2.89
CA THR A 121 37.24 3.65 -1.82
C THR A 121 37.02 5.17 -1.66
N ASN A 122 37.26 5.71 -0.45
CA ASN A 122 37.00 7.11 -0.13
C ASN A 122 37.79 8.13 -0.98
N SER A 123 38.90 7.74 -1.59
CA SER A 123 39.67 8.56 -2.53
C SER A 123 38.91 8.86 -3.82
N GLU A 124 38.10 7.93 -4.31
CA GLU A 124 37.33 8.08 -5.55
C GLU A 124 36.11 9.01 -5.32
N LEU A 125 35.51 8.94 -4.13
CA LEU A 125 34.47 9.87 -3.68
C LEU A 125 34.94 11.33 -3.60
N MET A 126 36.19 11.57 -3.19
CA MET A 126 36.77 12.92 -3.09
C MET A 126 37.00 13.58 -4.46
N ALA A 127 37.15 12.81 -5.55
CA ALA A 127 37.23 13.35 -6.90
C ALA A 127 35.86 13.81 -7.42
N ILE A 128 34.82 12.99 -7.20
CA ILE A 128 33.44 13.27 -7.65
C ILE A 128 32.86 14.50 -6.94
N ALA A 129 33.21 14.72 -5.67
CA ALA A 129 32.72 15.83 -4.85
C ALA A 129 33.07 17.24 -5.37
N LYS A 130 33.95 17.37 -6.39
CA LYS A 130 34.38 18.67 -6.92
C LYS A 130 33.55 19.23 -8.09
N GLU A 131 32.65 18.47 -8.73
CA GLU A 131 32.19 18.85 -10.09
C GLU A 131 30.69 19.00 -10.38
N GLN A 132 29.72 18.56 -9.57
CA GLN A 132 28.29 18.61 -9.99
C GLN A 132 27.27 19.29 -9.06
N LYS A 133 26.57 20.27 -9.68
CA LYS A 133 25.35 20.92 -9.20
C LYS A 133 24.14 19.98 -9.34
N ASN A 134 23.79 19.26 -8.28
CA ASN A 134 22.42 18.79 -7.97
C ASN A 134 22.45 17.97 -6.67
N THR A 135 22.49 18.67 -5.53
CA THR A 135 22.46 18.04 -4.22
C THR A 135 21.04 18.05 -3.65
N PRO A 136 20.50 16.90 -3.17
CA PRO A 136 19.28 16.92 -2.36
C PRO A 136 19.54 17.76 -1.10
N ILE A 137 18.53 18.51 -0.64
CA ILE A 137 18.67 19.34 0.56
C ILE A 137 18.82 18.43 1.78
N GLN A 138 20.07 18.25 2.20
CA GLN A 138 20.41 17.54 3.43
C GLN A 138 20.20 18.49 4.60
N ILE A 139 19.23 18.16 5.47
CA ILE A 139 19.07 18.83 6.76
C ILE A 139 19.93 18.05 7.76
N THR A 140 21.23 18.32 7.74
CA THR A 140 22.21 17.70 8.66
C THR A 140 22.16 18.37 10.04
N ASP A 141 21.60 17.62 10.98
CA ASP A 141 21.85 17.63 12.43
C ASP A 141 22.25 18.97 13.09
N LYS A 142 21.25 19.60 13.73
CA LYS A 142 21.44 20.14 15.08
C LYS A 142 20.36 19.56 15.97
N ASP A 143 20.68 19.37 17.24
CA ASP A 143 19.75 18.88 18.26
C ASP A 143 18.45 19.69 18.21
N PHE A 144 17.37 19.03 17.79
CA PHE A 144 16.09 19.68 17.55
C PHE A 144 15.30 19.92 18.83
N THR A 145 15.83 19.54 19.98
CA THR A 145 15.14 19.67 21.28
C THR A 145 15.03 21.15 21.70
N ASP A 146 16.09 21.94 21.54
CA ASP A 146 16.13 23.33 22.02
C ASP A 146 15.90 24.40 20.94
N VAL A 147 16.31 24.16 19.68
CA VAL A 147 16.25 25.19 18.61
C VAL A 147 15.00 25.06 17.72
N PHE A 148 14.40 23.88 17.64
CA PHE A 148 13.44 23.58 16.59
C PHE A 148 12.05 24.12 16.89
N LEU A 149 11.55 24.06 18.13
CA LEU A 149 10.17 24.47 18.44
C LEU A 149 9.91 25.97 18.27
N GLU A 150 10.89 26.84 18.52
CA GLU A 150 10.72 28.29 18.33
C GLU A 150 10.80 28.68 16.85
N ASN A 151 11.73 28.08 16.10
CA ASN A 151 11.89 28.37 14.67
C ASN A 151 10.86 27.64 13.78
N ILE A 152 10.35 26.47 14.20
CA ILE A 152 9.17 25.84 13.60
C ILE A 152 7.90 26.62 13.94
N LYS A 153 7.76 27.22 15.12
CA LYS A 153 6.65 28.17 15.34
C LYS A 153 6.72 29.39 14.41
N LEU A 154 7.92 29.86 14.07
CA LEU A 154 8.10 30.97 13.12
C LEU A 154 7.84 30.57 11.65
N LEU A 155 8.29 29.40 11.20
CA LEU A 155 7.97 28.86 9.86
C LEU A 155 6.52 28.37 9.73
N PHE A 156 5.95 27.84 10.82
CA PHE A 156 4.67 27.14 10.85
C PHE A 156 3.72 27.72 11.92
N GLY A 157 3.63 29.06 12.01
CA GLY A 157 2.50 29.71 12.66
C GLY A 157 2.74 31.03 13.39
N LYS A 158 2.81 32.15 12.66
CA LYS A 158 1.80 33.24 12.74
C LYS A 158 1.94 34.36 11.68
N SER A 159 0.93 34.45 10.81
CA SER A 159 0.28 35.65 10.22
C SER A 159 1.05 36.79 9.50
N LYS A 160 0.50 37.18 8.33
CA LYS A 160 0.13 38.53 7.79
C LYS A 160 0.40 38.61 6.26
N TYR A 161 -0.35 39.31 5.40
CA TYR A 161 -1.75 39.84 5.39
C TYR A 161 -2.24 39.85 3.89
N ARG A 162 -3.42 40.30 3.44
CA ARG A 162 -3.93 41.69 3.38
C ARG A 162 -5.43 41.74 3.00
N GLU A 163 -6.18 42.63 3.65
CA GLU A 163 -7.41 43.36 3.19
C GLU A 163 -8.33 42.69 2.14
N ASN A 164 -9.13 41.69 2.56
CA ASN A 164 -10.61 41.76 2.60
C ASN A 164 -11.22 40.34 2.82
N HIS A 165 -12.22 40.25 3.71
CA HIS A 165 -13.01 39.05 4.04
C HIS A 165 -12.30 37.87 4.77
N ASN A 166 -12.22 37.99 6.11
CA ASN A 166 -12.41 36.97 7.18
C ASN A 166 -11.87 35.51 7.12
N GLU A 167 -11.20 35.02 6.08
CA GLU A 167 -10.61 33.66 6.10
C GLU A 167 -9.08 33.64 6.26
N TYR A 168 -8.61 32.92 7.28
CA TYR A 168 -7.18 32.67 7.51
C TYR A 168 -6.69 31.46 6.70
N GLN A 169 -5.95 31.69 5.62
CA GLN A 169 -5.32 30.61 4.85
C GLN A 169 -3.96 30.20 5.44
N TYR A 170 -3.83 28.92 5.80
CA TYR A 170 -2.55 28.30 6.16
C TYR A 170 -1.83 27.81 4.90
N ARG A 171 -0.54 28.13 4.74
CA ARG A 171 0.26 27.62 3.61
C ARG A 171 0.63 26.16 3.82
N ASP A 172 0.62 25.39 2.72
CA ASP A 172 1.04 24.00 2.71
C ASP A 172 2.53 23.83 3.02
N ILE A 173 2.84 22.70 3.66
CA ILE A 173 4.16 22.32 4.14
C ILE A 173 4.72 21.28 3.16
N ILE A 174 5.80 21.59 2.46
CA ILE A 174 6.32 20.73 1.39
C ILE A 174 7.80 20.41 1.64
N PHE A 175 8.04 19.17 2.07
CA PHE A 175 9.34 18.50 2.02
C PHE A 175 9.30 17.53 0.84
N ALA A 176 10.09 17.80 -0.20
CA ALA A 176 10.19 16.95 -1.38
C ALA A 176 11.67 16.62 -1.61
N ASN A 177 11.99 15.33 -1.78
CA ASN A 177 13.37 14.84 -1.92
C ASN A 177 14.32 15.23 -0.77
N CYS A 178 13.79 15.45 0.44
CA CYS A 178 14.58 15.77 1.63
C CYS A 178 15.18 14.52 2.27
N ILE A 179 16.32 14.67 2.95
CA ILE A 179 16.96 13.63 3.75
C ILE A 179 16.94 14.04 5.22
N PHE A 180 16.35 13.20 6.07
CA PHE A 180 16.27 13.39 7.52
C PHE A 180 17.12 12.34 8.24
N ASN A 181 18.07 12.76 9.08
CA ASN A 181 18.90 11.84 9.86
C ASN A 181 18.15 11.30 11.09
N ASN A 182 17.47 12.15 11.84
CA ASN A 182 16.37 11.80 12.74
C ASN A 182 15.29 12.90 12.61
N LEU A 183 14.03 12.59 12.92
CA LEU A 183 12.94 13.56 12.86
C LEU A 183 11.97 13.36 14.03
N ASN A 184 11.77 14.39 14.85
CA ASN A 184 10.73 14.39 15.87
C ASN A 184 9.70 15.49 15.56
N LEU A 185 8.47 15.04 15.28
CA LEU A 185 7.27 15.82 15.06
C LEU A 185 6.12 15.30 15.94
N SER A 186 6.44 14.67 17.07
CA SER A 186 5.45 14.22 18.05
C SER A 186 4.69 15.41 18.66
N ASN A 187 3.42 15.21 19.00
CA ASN A 187 2.50 16.19 19.58
C ASN A 187 2.23 17.44 18.70
N MET A 188 2.72 17.47 17.46
CA MET A 188 2.55 18.58 16.52
C MET A 188 1.12 18.66 15.95
N HIS A 189 0.66 19.87 15.64
CA HIS A 189 -0.66 20.11 15.07
C HIS A 189 -0.54 20.87 13.74
N PHE A 190 -0.78 20.20 12.62
CA PHE A 190 -0.65 20.73 11.27
C PHE A 190 -2.02 21.16 10.71
N ASN A 191 -2.21 22.47 10.48
CA ASN A 191 -3.48 23.04 10.00
C ASN A 191 -3.59 23.11 8.46
N SER A 192 -2.48 22.90 7.72
CA SER A 192 -2.38 22.88 6.25
C SER A 192 -1.95 21.48 5.74
N ASN A 193 -1.91 21.28 4.41
CA ASN A 193 -1.45 19.98 3.87
C ASN A 193 0.04 19.82 4.14
N VAL A 194 0.48 18.56 4.34
CA VAL A 194 1.88 18.23 4.61
C VAL A 194 2.37 17.17 3.63
N SER A 195 3.38 17.52 2.83
CA SER A 195 4.04 16.59 1.92
C SER A 195 5.44 16.28 2.43
N PHE A 196 5.74 14.99 2.49
CA PHE A 196 7.07 14.38 2.64
C PHE A 196 7.40 13.53 1.42
N LYS A 197 6.78 13.78 0.26
CA LYS A 197 6.89 12.93 -0.93
C LYS A 197 8.37 12.72 -1.34
N GLU A 198 8.70 11.48 -1.69
CA GLU A 198 10.03 11.06 -2.17
C GLU A 198 11.17 11.39 -1.18
N CYS A 199 10.87 11.54 0.13
CA CYS A 199 11.87 11.78 1.17
C CYS A 199 12.56 10.50 1.67
N LEU A 200 13.74 10.66 2.27
CA LEU A 200 14.52 9.60 2.91
C LEU A 200 14.70 9.90 4.41
N PHE A 201 14.07 9.10 5.25
CA PHE A 201 14.24 9.11 6.69
C PHE A 201 15.30 8.07 7.07
N LYS A 202 16.55 8.49 7.25
CA LYS A 202 17.69 7.58 7.50
C LYS A 202 17.64 6.93 8.87
N GLY A 203 17.28 7.70 9.91
CA GLY A 203 17.15 7.25 11.28
C GLY A 203 15.74 7.46 11.83
N ASN A 204 15.62 7.51 13.15
CA ASN A 204 14.34 7.38 13.83
C ASN A 204 13.43 8.57 13.56
N THR A 205 12.15 8.28 13.34
CA THR A 205 11.14 9.26 12.95
C THR A 205 9.91 9.13 13.84
N ASP A 206 9.48 10.23 14.46
CA ASP A 206 8.45 10.23 15.50
C ASP A 206 7.34 11.24 15.18
N PHE A 207 6.12 10.74 15.00
CA PHE A 207 4.89 11.51 14.78
C PHE A 207 3.87 11.28 15.90
N ARG A 208 4.25 10.70 17.04
CA ARG A 208 3.31 10.26 18.07
C ARG A 208 2.44 11.38 18.63
N ASN A 209 1.15 11.12 18.84
CA ASN A 209 0.16 12.13 19.25
C ASN A 209 0.05 13.37 18.32
N SER A 210 0.59 13.35 17.10
CA SER A 210 0.44 14.49 16.17
C SER A 210 -0.91 14.46 15.42
N VAL A 211 -1.37 15.64 15.00
CA VAL A 211 -2.66 15.84 14.32
C VAL A 211 -2.44 16.51 12.98
N PHE A 212 -2.79 15.83 11.89
CA PHE A 212 -2.80 16.37 10.53
C PHE A 212 -4.25 16.71 10.13
N LYS A 213 -4.61 18.00 10.15
CA LYS A 213 -5.98 18.45 9.85
C LYS A 213 -6.31 18.52 8.37
N GLN A 214 -5.31 18.50 7.51
CA GLN A 214 -5.47 18.40 6.06
C GLN A 214 -4.75 17.15 5.54
N ASN A 215 -4.56 17.03 4.23
CA ASN A 215 -3.97 15.84 3.65
C ASN A 215 -2.50 15.72 4.02
N VAL A 216 -2.04 14.49 4.27
CA VAL A 216 -0.62 14.16 4.43
C VAL A 216 -0.17 13.20 3.33
N SER A 217 1.05 13.38 2.84
CA SER A 217 1.65 12.50 1.84
C SER A 217 3.07 12.09 2.20
N PHE A 218 3.29 10.79 2.31
CA PHE A 218 4.59 10.12 2.40
C PHE A 218 4.89 9.34 1.12
N ASN A 219 4.16 9.59 0.02
CA ASN A 219 4.25 8.86 -1.24
C ASN A 219 5.72 8.62 -1.67
N ARG A 220 6.07 7.36 -1.98
CA ARG A 220 7.41 6.94 -2.44
C ARG A 220 8.57 7.25 -1.48
N SER A 221 8.29 7.47 -0.19
CA SER A 221 9.34 7.75 0.81
C SER A 221 9.99 6.46 1.35
N ASN A 222 11.24 6.57 1.76
CA ASN A 222 12.01 5.49 2.35
C ASN A 222 12.24 5.75 3.85
N PHE A 223 11.84 4.81 4.70
CA PHE A 223 11.99 4.86 6.16
C PHE A 223 12.99 3.80 6.63
N ASN A 224 14.23 4.21 6.85
CA ASN A 224 15.34 3.31 7.23
C ASN A 224 15.58 3.25 8.75
N GLY A 225 15.02 4.18 9.52
CA GLY A 225 14.95 4.09 10.98
C GLY A 225 13.60 3.61 11.50
N THR A 226 13.49 3.48 12.81
CA THR A 226 12.22 3.15 13.48
C THR A 226 11.25 4.32 13.32
N THR A 227 10.03 4.05 12.87
CA THR A 227 9.03 5.09 12.64
C THR A 227 7.79 4.88 13.49
N HIS A 228 7.39 5.95 14.16
CA HIS A 228 6.33 5.97 15.17
C HIS A 228 5.17 6.86 14.72
N PHE A 229 4.00 6.28 14.49
CA PHE A 229 2.71 6.92 14.20
C PHE A 229 1.64 6.55 15.26
N GLU A 230 2.07 6.17 16.46
CA GLU A 230 1.18 5.83 17.56
C GLU A 230 0.38 7.06 18.03
N ASP A 231 -0.92 6.91 18.17
CA ASP A 231 -1.86 8.00 18.48
C ASP A 231 -1.80 9.19 17.49
N THR A 232 -1.23 9.02 16.29
CA THR A 232 -1.26 10.04 15.22
C THR A 232 -2.62 10.09 14.53
N ASN A 233 -3.25 11.26 14.55
CA ASN A 233 -4.55 11.49 13.91
C ASN A 233 -4.38 12.13 12.51
N PHE A 234 -4.79 11.41 11.46
CA PHE A 234 -4.92 11.95 10.10
C PHE A 234 -6.40 12.23 9.83
N LEU A 235 -6.81 13.50 9.89
CA LEU A 235 -8.23 13.88 9.77
C LEU A 235 -8.73 13.86 8.31
N LYS A 236 -7.81 13.85 7.33
CA LYS A 236 -8.11 13.75 5.88
C LYS A 236 -7.30 12.65 5.21
N ASN A 237 -6.98 12.78 3.92
CA ASN A 237 -6.27 11.75 3.17
C ASN A 237 -4.85 11.54 3.72
N ALA A 238 -4.42 10.28 3.82
CA ALA A 238 -3.07 9.90 4.20
C ALA A 238 -2.48 8.96 3.15
N ASN A 239 -1.51 9.47 2.38
CA ASN A 239 -0.89 8.74 1.28
C ASN A 239 0.44 8.12 1.71
N PHE A 240 0.44 6.80 1.92
CA PHE A 240 1.60 5.94 2.15
C PHE A 240 1.88 5.04 0.93
N GLU A 241 1.46 5.45 -0.28
CA GLU A 241 1.65 4.61 -1.47
C GLU A 241 3.13 4.50 -1.84
N TYR A 242 3.55 3.30 -2.21
CA TYR A 242 4.90 2.97 -2.64
C TYR A 242 6.01 3.33 -1.63
N ILE A 243 5.68 3.48 -0.34
CA ILE A 243 6.72 3.62 0.70
C ILE A 243 7.56 2.35 0.79
N LYS A 244 8.79 2.49 1.28
CA LYS A 244 9.60 1.35 1.71
C LYS A 244 10.06 1.56 3.14
N THR A 245 9.93 0.53 3.97
CA THR A 245 10.48 0.53 5.33
C THR A 245 11.65 -0.44 5.42
N SER A 246 12.69 -0.11 6.17
CA SER A 246 13.84 -1.00 6.44
C SER A 246 14.44 -0.86 7.86
N GLY A 247 13.92 0.06 8.68
CA GLY A 247 14.27 0.14 10.09
C GLY A 247 13.67 -0.98 10.95
N TYR A 248 13.83 -0.89 12.27
CA TYR A 248 13.37 -1.94 13.18
C TYR A 248 11.84 -2.12 13.19
N ALA A 249 11.09 -1.04 13.28
CA ALA A 249 9.62 -1.07 13.30
C ALA A 249 8.95 0.16 12.65
N PHE A 250 7.71 -0.02 12.23
CA PHE A 250 6.82 0.99 11.64
C PHE A 250 5.43 0.83 12.29
N LEU A 251 5.11 1.71 13.25
CA LEU A 251 4.06 1.47 14.26
C LEU A 251 2.91 2.48 14.14
N PHE A 252 1.66 2.01 14.11
CA PHE A 252 0.44 2.82 13.99
C PHE A 252 -0.54 2.63 15.16
N ASN A 253 -0.06 2.17 16.32
CA ASN A 253 -0.91 1.75 17.44
C ASN A 253 -1.77 2.92 17.98
N GLN A 254 -3.03 2.66 18.31
CA GLN A 254 -3.91 3.65 18.94
C GLN A 254 -4.19 3.23 20.39
N HIS A 255 -3.69 4.00 21.34
CA HIS A 255 -3.94 3.81 22.77
C HIS A 255 -5.00 4.79 23.29
N LYS A 256 -5.09 5.98 22.69
CA LYS A 256 -6.08 7.03 23.01
C LYS A 256 -6.93 7.33 21.78
N LEU A 257 -8.24 7.08 21.88
CA LEU A 257 -9.16 7.42 20.80
C LEU A 257 -9.70 8.84 20.99
N ASP A 258 -9.05 9.83 20.35
CA ASP A 258 -9.61 11.16 20.19
C ASP A 258 -10.03 11.40 18.74
N ASN A 259 -11.31 11.16 18.46
CA ASN A 259 -11.95 11.44 17.18
C ASN A 259 -12.74 12.78 17.20
N SER A 260 -12.58 13.62 18.23
CA SER A 260 -13.40 14.84 18.42
C SER A 260 -13.26 15.87 17.29
N GLN A 261 -12.19 15.78 16.51
CA GLN A 261 -11.86 16.68 15.40
C GLN A 261 -12.15 16.08 14.01
N ASN A 262 -12.67 14.85 13.91
CA ASN A 262 -12.94 14.20 12.63
C ASN A 262 -14.19 14.77 11.96
N ASP A 263 -13.99 15.74 11.06
CA ASP A 263 -14.99 16.29 10.16
C ASP A 263 -15.27 15.31 9.00
N ASP A 264 -16.53 14.87 8.83
CA ASP A 264 -17.05 13.95 7.79
C ASP A 264 -16.08 12.84 7.31
N CYS A 265 -15.98 11.76 8.08
CA CYS A 265 -15.16 10.57 7.83
C CYS A 265 -15.42 9.81 6.51
N PHE A 266 -16.51 10.14 5.78
CA PHE A 266 -17.00 9.41 4.60
C PHE A 266 -16.23 9.64 3.29
N ARG A 267 -15.31 10.61 3.22
CA ARG A 267 -14.67 11.02 1.95
C ARG A 267 -13.21 10.60 1.79
N TYR A 268 -12.49 10.43 2.90
CA TYR A 268 -11.02 10.39 2.90
C TYR A 268 -10.44 9.00 2.72
N LEU A 269 -9.35 8.94 1.96
CA LEU A 269 -8.61 7.74 1.60
C LEU A 269 -7.30 7.66 2.40
N TRP A 270 -7.10 6.54 3.10
CA TRP A 270 -5.76 6.11 3.52
C TRP A 270 -5.27 5.04 2.54
N SER A 271 -4.16 5.29 1.86
CA SER A 271 -3.64 4.39 0.84
C SER A 271 -2.23 3.94 1.19
N PHE A 272 -2.06 2.63 1.35
CA PHE A 272 -0.79 1.91 1.49
C PHE A 272 -0.42 1.19 0.19
N LYS A 273 -1.11 1.48 -0.92
CA LYS A 273 -0.97 0.76 -2.19
C LYS A 273 0.50 0.65 -2.62
N GLY A 274 0.96 -0.58 -2.87
CA GLY A 274 2.33 -0.85 -3.29
C GLY A 274 3.41 -0.61 -2.23
N ALA A 275 3.06 -0.43 -0.95
CA ALA A 275 4.03 -0.30 0.14
C ALA A 275 4.82 -1.61 0.33
N GLU A 276 6.14 -1.49 0.52
CA GLU A 276 7.04 -2.61 0.82
C GLU A 276 7.60 -2.50 2.24
N PHE A 277 7.04 -3.29 3.14
CA PHE A 277 7.40 -3.33 4.55
C PHE A 277 8.51 -4.35 4.81
N ASN A 278 9.75 -3.89 4.98
CA ASN A 278 10.87 -4.75 5.44
C ASN A 278 11.17 -4.58 6.94
N SER A 279 10.62 -3.53 7.57
CA SER A 279 10.56 -3.40 9.02
C SER A 279 9.47 -4.30 9.61
N ASN A 280 9.50 -4.52 10.92
CA ASN A 280 8.30 -4.97 11.63
C ASN A 280 7.19 -3.91 11.47
N VAL A 281 5.92 -4.33 11.45
CA VAL A 281 4.76 -3.44 11.31
C VAL A 281 3.70 -3.79 12.35
N ALA A 282 3.13 -2.79 13.02
CA ALA A 282 2.00 -3.02 13.91
C ALA A 282 0.91 -1.98 13.72
N PHE A 283 -0.30 -2.47 13.52
CA PHE A 283 -1.55 -1.75 13.71
C PHE A 283 -2.24 -2.40 14.91
N PHE A 284 -2.19 -1.74 16.07
CA PHE A 284 -2.94 -2.14 17.27
C PHE A 284 -4.07 -1.14 17.52
N LYS A 285 -5.32 -1.62 17.67
CA LYS A 285 -6.51 -0.79 17.94
C LYS A 285 -6.78 0.35 16.94
N ARG A 286 -6.09 0.34 15.80
CA ARG A 286 -6.16 1.42 14.81
C ARG A 286 -7.53 1.42 14.14
N ILE A 287 -8.19 2.56 14.16
CA ILE A 287 -9.40 2.79 13.37
C ILE A 287 -8.96 3.43 12.05
N PHE A 288 -9.37 2.82 10.94
CA PHE A 288 -9.15 3.35 9.59
C PHE A 288 -10.39 4.13 9.12
N PRO A 289 -10.25 5.11 8.21
CA PRO A 289 -11.39 5.83 7.63
C PRO A 289 -12.21 4.95 6.67
N GLU A 290 -13.35 5.47 6.18
CA GLU A 290 -14.27 4.76 5.29
C GLU A 290 -13.67 4.28 3.96
N ARG A 291 -12.52 4.81 3.54
CA ARG A 291 -11.81 4.36 2.33
C ARG A 291 -10.36 3.99 2.65
N VAL A 292 -10.02 2.74 2.39
CA VAL A 292 -8.67 2.20 2.63
C VAL A 292 -8.19 1.40 1.42
N ASN A 293 -6.91 1.55 1.06
CA ASN A 293 -6.28 0.78 0.00
C ASN A 293 -5.03 0.05 0.50
N PHE A 294 -5.07 -1.28 0.49
CA PHE A 294 -3.96 -2.20 0.80
C PHE A 294 -3.57 -3.06 -0.43
N SER A 295 -3.94 -2.63 -1.64
CA SER A 295 -3.60 -3.36 -2.88
C SER A 295 -2.08 -3.39 -3.12
N TYR A 296 -1.55 -4.55 -3.52
CA TYR A 296 -0.11 -4.73 -3.85
C TYR A 296 0.84 -4.47 -2.68
N VAL A 297 0.36 -4.56 -1.43
CA VAL A 297 1.19 -4.41 -0.23
C VAL A 297 2.04 -5.66 -0.03
N LYS A 298 3.31 -5.44 0.30
CA LYS A 298 4.31 -6.49 0.51
C LYS A 298 4.83 -6.46 1.94
N PHE A 299 4.71 -7.58 2.66
CA PHE A 299 5.27 -7.77 3.99
C PHE A 299 6.45 -8.74 3.94
N ASN A 300 7.65 -8.24 4.24
CA ASN A 300 8.89 -9.02 4.25
C ASN A 300 9.41 -9.31 5.66
N ASN A 301 8.66 -8.92 6.69
CA ASN A 301 8.98 -9.06 8.11
C ASN A 301 7.68 -9.08 8.94
N THR A 302 7.77 -9.27 10.25
CA THR A 302 6.60 -9.47 11.14
C THR A 302 5.59 -8.34 11.06
N PHE A 303 4.31 -8.69 10.90
CA PHE A 303 3.21 -7.74 10.82
C PHE A 303 2.04 -8.16 11.71
N TYR A 304 1.41 -7.19 12.38
CA TYR A 304 0.24 -7.44 13.22
C TYR A 304 -0.88 -6.43 12.96
N PHE A 305 -2.11 -6.95 12.84
CA PHE A 305 -3.36 -6.19 12.77
C PHE A 305 -4.28 -6.63 13.91
N THR A 306 -4.05 -6.12 15.11
CA THR A 306 -4.74 -6.57 16.33
C THR A 306 -5.73 -5.50 16.80
N ASP A 307 -6.96 -5.89 17.11
CA ASP A 307 -8.07 -5.00 17.53
C ASP A 307 -8.37 -3.84 16.55
N CYS A 308 -7.91 -3.92 15.30
CA CYS A 308 -8.12 -2.89 14.29
C CYS A 308 -9.57 -2.84 13.83
N LYS A 309 -10.01 -1.65 13.41
CA LYS A 309 -11.32 -1.43 12.77
C LYS A 309 -11.10 -0.91 11.35
N PHE A 310 -11.34 -1.78 10.38
CA PHE A 310 -11.45 -1.43 8.97
C PHE A 310 -12.91 -1.08 8.62
N PRO A 311 -13.16 -0.27 7.58
CA PRO A 311 -14.52 -0.02 7.11
C PRO A 311 -15.07 -1.23 6.34
N LEU A 312 -16.38 -1.22 6.06
CA LEU A 312 -17.04 -2.30 5.34
C LEU A 312 -16.49 -2.51 3.92
N LYS A 313 -16.01 -1.46 3.23
CA LYS A 313 -15.49 -1.56 1.87
C LYS A 313 -14.03 -1.08 1.80
N ILE A 314 -13.13 -1.97 1.39
CA ILE A 314 -11.71 -1.65 1.19
C ILE A 314 -11.24 -2.11 -0.20
N GLU A 315 -10.20 -1.46 -0.71
CA GLU A 315 -9.44 -1.92 -1.87
C GLU A 315 -8.27 -2.79 -1.37
N ALA A 316 -8.43 -4.12 -1.43
CA ALA A 316 -7.38 -5.07 -1.08
C ALA A 316 -7.31 -6.19 -2.13
N LYS A 317 -6.10 -6.49 -2.61
CA LYS A 317 -5.79 -7.54 -3.60
C LYS A 317 -4.27 -7.68 -3.75
N CYS A 318 -3.82 -8.89 -4.11
CA CYS A 318 -2.42 -9.15 -4.46
C CYS A 318 -1.49 -8.82 -3.29
N PHE A 319 -1.73 -9.45 -2.14
CA PHE A 319 -0.82 -9.34 -1.01
C PHE A 319 0.42 -10.19 -1.28
N ASP A 320 1.60 -9.60 -1.10
CA ASP A 320 2.88 -10.30 -1.20
C ASP A 320 3.47 -10.51 0.19
N PHE A 321 3.98 -11.70 0.45
CA PHE A 321 4.53 -12.09 1.74
C PHE A 321 5.85 -12.82 1.54
N SER A 322 6.81 -12.60 2.43
CA SER A 322 8.03 -13.42 2.51
C SER A 322 8.04 -14.30 3.78
N PRO A 323 7.29 -15.43 3.84
CA PRO A 323 7.13 -16.23 5.06
C PRO A 323 8.46 -16.64 5.72
N ALA A 324 9.49 -16.92 4.93
CA ALA A 324 10.82 -17.31 5.42
C ALA A 324 11.49 -16.24 6.30
N ASN A 325 11.10 -14.96 6.16
CA ASN A 325 11.61 -13.84 6.93
C ASN A 325 10.65 -13.40 8.06
N ILE A 326 9.54 -14.13 8.27
CA ILE A 326 8.47 -13.75 9.19
C ILE A 326 8.34 -14.82 10.29
N PRO A 327 8.96 -14.60 11.47
CA PRO A 327 8.67 -15.38 12.66
C PRO A 327 7.15 -15.45 12.90
N ASP A 328 6.64 -16.66 13.18
CA ASP A 328 5.21 -16.88 13.43
C ASP A 328 4.28 -16.35 12.31
N PHE A 329 4.64 -16.54 11.04
CA PHE A 329 3.86 -16.10 9.87
C PHE A 329 2.36 -16.46 9.93
N GLU A 330 2.01 -17.66 10.39
CA GLU A 330 0.62 -18.09 10.66
C GLU A 330 -0.12 -17.11 11.59
N THR A 331 0.53 -16.67 12.68
CA THR A 331 -0.02 -15.69 13.61
C THR A 331 -0.23 -14.34 12.91
N SER A 332 0.79 -13.89 12.17
CA SER A 332 0.76 -12.61 11.45
C SER A 332 -0.41 -12.55 10.45
N ILE A 333 -0.51 -13.55 9.54
CA ILE A 333 -1.61 -13.69 8.58
C ILE A 333 -2.97 -13.74 9.28
N ARG A 334 -3.09 -14.54 10.36
CA ARG A 334 -4.35 -14.68 11.09
C ARG A 334 -4.81 -13.35 11.70
N THR A 335 -3.90 -12.47 12.13
CA THR A 335 -4.30 -11.12 12.60
C THR A 335 -4.89 -10.29 11.45
N LEU A 336 -4.25 -10.28 10.27
CA LEU A 336 -4.76 -9.59 9.09
C LEU A 336 -6.10 -10.16 8.62
N ARG A 337 -6.25 -11.49 8.53
CA ARG A 337 -7.52 -12.12 8.13
C ARG A 337 -8.67 -11.75 9.07
N VAL A 338 -8.44 -11.79 10.39
CA VAL A 338 -9.45 -11.39 11.40
C VAL A 338 -9.79 -9.91 11.29
N ALA A 339 -8.79 -9.03 11.12
CA ALA A 339 -9.03 -7.60 10.96
C ALA A 339 -9.85 -7.26 9.69
N LEU A 340 -9.80 -8.12 8.66
CA LEU A 340 -10.56 -7.98 7.42
C LEU A 340 -11.85 -8.81 7.35
N GLU A 341 -12.20 -9.57 8.39
CA GLU A 341 -13.28 -10.56 8.36
C GLU A 341 -14.64 -9.94 7.94
N GLN A 342 -14.94 -8.78 8.53
CA GLN A 342 -16.17 -8.00 8.29
C GLN A 342 -16.13 -7.17 6.99
N CYS A 343 -15.00 -7.10 6.29
CA CYS A 343 -14.85 -6.31 5.07
C CYS A 343 -15.37 -7.04 3.82
N TYR A 344 -15.99 -6.30 2.90
CA TYR A 344 -16.42 -6.74 1.57
C TYR A 344 -15.25 -6.78 0.58
N CYS A 345 -14.26 -7.62 0.87
CA CYS A 345 -13.06 -7.83 0.06
C CYS A 345 -12.79 -9.33 -0.17
N ASN A 346 -13.80 -10.08 -0.63
CA ASN A 346 -13.77 -11.55 -0.71
C ASN A 346 -12.51 -12.10 -1.41
N TYR A 347 -12.13 -11.55 -2.57
CA TYR A 347 -10.89 -11.93 -3.27
C TYR A 347 -9.65 -11.93 -2.36
N ALA A 348 -9.47 -10.89 -1.55
CA ALA A 348 -8.38 -10.80 -0.59
C ALA A 348 -8.54 -11.76 0.60
N LYS A 349 -9.77 -12.04 1.05
CA LYS A 349 -10.02 -13.01 2.14
C LYS A 349 -9.74 -14.44 1.69
N ASP A 350 -10.08 -14.77 0.45
CA ASP A 350 -9.79 -16.07 -0.17
C ASP A 350 -8.27 -16.24 -0.38
N GLU A 351 -7.59 -15.21 -0.89
CA GLU A 351 -6.12 -15.13 -1.02
C GLU A 351 -5.44 -15.33 0.35
N LEU A 352 -5.87 -14.61 1.39
CA LEU A 352 -5.32 -14.74 2.75
C LEU A 352 -5.61 -16.11 3.40
N LEU A 353 -6.76 -16.74 3.10
CA LEU A 353 -7.07 -18.08 3.60
C LEU A 353 -6.14 -19.14 3.01
N ILE A 354 -5.78 -19.03 1.72
CA ILE A 354 -4.77 -19.89 1.08
C ILE A 354 -3.41 -19.70 1.77
N TRP A 355 -3.00 -18.46 2.02
CA TRP A 355 -1.77 -18.17 2.76
C TRP A 355 -1.78 -18.73 4.19
N GLU A 356 -2.89 -18.61 4.93
CA GLU A 356 -2.99 -19.13 6.30
C GLU A 356 -2.94 -20.67 6.34
N ASN A 357 -3.67 -21.33 5.44
CA ASN A 357 -3.65 -22.79 5.33
C ASN A 357 -2.23 -23.28 5.00
N LYS A 358 -1.53 -22.61 4.08
CA LYS A 358 -0.15 -22.98 3.74
C LYS A 358 0.84 -22.67 4.87
N ALA A 359 0.63 -21.58 5.60
CA ALA A 359 1.38 -21.27 6.81
C ALA A 359 1.17 -22.32 7.91
N HIS A 360 -0.04 -22.86 8.04
CA HIS A 360 -0.39 -23.91 8.99
C HIS A 360 0.24 -25.26 8.62
N GLU A 361 0.18 -25.68 7.34
CA GLU A 361 0.88 -26.88 6.84
C GLU A 361 2.40 -26.84 7.08
N LEU A 362 3.00 -25.67 6.90
CA LEU A 362 4.43 -25.44 7.12
C LEU A 362 4.77 -25.12 8.58
N SER A 363 3.77 -24.99 9.45
CA SER A 363 3.98 -24.68 10.86
C SER A 363 4.43 -25.92 11.62
N THR A 364 5.71 -25.97 11.97
CA THR A 364 6.29 -27.01 12.83
C THR A 364 5.88 -26.87 14.31
N LYS A 365 4.66 -26.38 14.60
CA LYS A 365 4.08 -26.20 15.94
C LYS A 365 3.62 -27.52 16.59
N THR A 366 4.51 -28.51 16.62
CA THR A 366 4.41 -29.69 17.49
C THR A 366 5.00 -29.45 18.89
N ILE A 367 5.77 -28.37 19.10
CA ILE A 367 6.34 -27.98 20.40
C ILE A 367 6.20 -26.45 20.54
N ILE A 368 5.86 -25.97 21.75
CA ILE A 368 5.87 -24.54 22.08
C ILE A 368 7.12 -24.24 22.88
N ASP A 369 7.86 -23.22 22.42
CA ASP A 369 9.11 -22.76 23.00
C ASP A 369 8.84 -22.01 24.33
N ASP A 370 9.03 -22.71 25.44
CA ASP A 370 9.71 -22.11 26.59
C ASP A 370 11.12 -22.72 26.68
N GLU A 371 12.01 -22.15 27.47
CA GLU A 371 13.47 -22.44 27.46
C GLU A 371 13.86 -23.90 27.82
N LYS A 372 12.89 -24.82 27.95
CA LYS A 372 13.05 -26.28 28.08
C LYS A 372 12.15 -27.12 27.16
N GLY A 373 11.28 -26.51 26.36
CA GLY A 373 10.30 -27.20 25.51
C GLY A 373 9.23 -27.98 26.31
N GLU A 374 8.91 -27.52 27.52
CA GLU A 374 8.09 -28.27 28.48
C GLU A 374 6.61 -27.88 28.47
N LEU A 375 6.17 -26.88 27.68
CA LEU A 375 4.78 -26.40 27.71
C LEU A 375 3.93 -26.81 26.49
N LEU A 376 2.73 -27.32 26.78
CA LEU A 376 1.72 -27.73 25.81
C LEU A 376 0.52 -26.77 25.81
N SER A 377 -0.05 -26.53 24.62
CA SER A 377 -1.31 -25.77 24.50
C SER A 377 -2.51 -26.59 25.02
N PRO A 378 -3.67 -25.95 25.32
CA PRO A 378 -4.87 -26.67 25.73
C PRO A 378 -5.33 -27.68 24.66
N ARG A 379 -5.24 -27.29 23.38
CA ARG A 379 -5.55 -28.15 22.23
C ARG A 379 -4.63 -29.36 22.12
N ALA A 380 -3.31 -29.16 22.21
CA ALA A 380 -2.34 -30.25 22.16
C ALA A 380 -2.51 -31.21 23.36
N THR A 381 -2.70 -30.65 24.55
CA THR A 381 -2.95 -31.40 25.78
C THR A 381 -4.24 -32.22 25.70
N ALA A 382 -5.32 -31.62 25.20
CA ALA A 382 -6.60 -32.29 25.00
C ALA A 382 -6.48 -33.45 24.00
N ALA A 383 -5.77 -33.25 22.89
CA ALA A 383 -5.50 -34.30 21.91
C ALA A 383 -4.68 -35.47 22.48
N ILE A 384 -3.59 -35.17 23.22
CA ILE A 384 -2.73 -36.18 23.87
C ILE A 384 -3.51 -37.02 24.89
N LEU A 385 -4.37 -36.39 25.69
CA LEU A 385 -5.18 -37.07 26.71
C LEU A 385 -6.49 -37.68 26.16
N GLY A 386 -6.84 -37.47 24.89
CA GLY A 386 -8.10 -37.92 24.31
C GLY A 386 -9.36 -37.22 24.85
N TYR A 387 -9.23 -35.99 25.37
CA TYR A 387 -10.32 -35.19 25.92
C TYR A 387 -10.70 -34.02 25.00
N SER A 388 -11.83 -33.36 25.29
CA SER A 388 -12.14 -32.05 24.71
C SER A 388 -11.45 -30.92 25.47
N GLU A 389 -11.18 -29.78 24.82
CA GLU A 389 -10.64 -28.60 25.51
C GLU A 389 -11.56 -28.08 26.63
N ALA A 390 -12.87 -28.26 26.49
CA ALA A 390 -13.85 -27.94 27.53
C ALA A 390 -13.73 -28.90 28.73
N SER A 391 -13.59 -30.20 28.50
CA SER A 391 -13.33 -31.21 29.54
C SER A 391 -12.01 -30.91 30.28
N LEU A 392 -10.96 -30.56 29.54
CA LEU A 392 -9.66 -30.18 30.11
C LEU A 392 -9.76 -28.90 30.96
N ARG A 393 -10.49 -27.88 30.48
CA ARG A 393 -10.79 -26.67 31.25
C ARG A 393 -11.54 -27.00 32.54
N THR A 394 -12.52 -27.89 32.52
CA THR A 394 -13.29 -28.33 33.69
C THR A 394 -12.40 -29.10 34.68
N MET A 395 -11.60 -30.06 34.20
CA MET A 395 -10.65 -30.79 35.05
C MET A 395 -9.66 -29.86 35.73
N ARG A 396 -9.12 -28.86 35.01
CA ARG A 396 -8.22 -27.86 35.58
C ARG A 396 -8.90 -27.00 36.67
N CYS A 397 -10.20 -26.72 36.54
CA CYS A 397 -10.95 -25.97 37.55
C CYS A 397 -11.29 -26.82 38.78
N GLN A 398 -11.55 -28.12 38.61
CA GLN A 398 -11.93 -29.04 39.70
C GLN A 398 -10.74 -29.69 40.41
N TYR A 399 -9.63 -29.91 39.69
CA TYR A 399 -8.45 -30.63 40.16
C TYR A 399 -7.16 -29.92 39.69
N PRO A 400 -6.91 -28.66 40.11
CA PRO A 400 -5.78 -27.87 39.62
C PRO A 400 -4.41 -28.53 39.86
N ASP A 401 -4.28 -29.34 40.91
CA ASP A 401 -3.02 -29.99 41.30
C ASP A 401 -2.72 -31.28 40.51
N LYS A 402 -3.71 -31.87 39.83
CA LYS A 402 -3.54 -33.13 39.07
C LYS A 402 -2.83 -32.95 37.74
N ILE A 403 -2.95 -31.76 37.13
CA ILE A 403 -2.25 -31.41 35.89
C ILE A 403 -1.72 -30.00 36.05
N LYS A 404 -0.40 -29.88 36.28
CA LYS A 404 0.26 -28.59 36.48
C LYS A 404 0.13 -27.74 35.21
N PHE A 405 -0.23 -26.47 35.41
CA PHE A 405 -0.42 -25.50 34.34
C PHE A 405 0.13 -24.13 34.73
N VAL A 406 0.48 -23.33 33.72
CA VAL A 406 0.85 -21.92 33.87
C VAL A 406 -0.13 -21.05 33.08
N LYS A 407 -0.48 -19.88 33.63
CA LYS A 407 -1.21 -18.83 32.90
C LYS A 407 -0.20 -17.82 32.36
N ARG A 408 -0.20 -17.57 31.06
CA ARG A 408 0.55 -16.46 30.44
C ARG A 408 -0.47 -15.52 29.78
N GLY A 409 -0.76 -14.40 30.44
CA GLY A 409 -1.90 -13.55 30.11
C GLY A 409 -3.22 -14.31 30.17
N ASN A 410 -4.07 -14.14 29.16
CA ASN A 410 -5.36 -14.85 29.03
C ASN A 410 -5.23 -16.31 28.55
N ARG A 411 -4.02 -16.81 28.28
CA ARG A 411 -3.77 -18.18 27.80
C ARG A 411 -3.27 -19.08 28.91
N VAL A 412 -3.55 -20.37 28.76
CA VAL A 412 -3.23 -21.44 29.70
C VAL A 412 -2.37 -22.46 28.97
N TYR A 413 -1.30 -22.93 29.61
CA TYR A 413 -0.38 -23.92 29.08
C TYR A 413 -0.13 -24.99 30.14
N TYR A 414 0.09 -26.24 29.74
CA TYR A 414 0.24 -27.39 30.64
C TYR A 414 1.65 -27.94 30.56
N TYR A 415 2.23 -28.36 31.69
CA TYR A 415 3.58 -28.93 31.70
C TYR A 415 3.55 -30.36 31.15
N LYS A 416 4.33 -30.62 30.10
CA LYS A 416 4.49 -31.93 29.45
C LYS A 416 4.90 -33.01 30.45
N SER A 417 5.85 -32.72 31.33
CA SER A 417 6.25 -33.59 32.44
C SER A 417 5.07 -33.99 33.35
N SER A 418 4.17 -33.05 33.66
CA SER A 418 2.94 -33.33 34.43
C SER A 418 1.87 -34.08 33.62
N ILE A 419 1.85 -33.94 32.29
CA ILE A 419 0.98 -34.72 31.41
C ILE A 419 1.46 -36.16 31.29
N ASP A 420 2.76 -36.37 31.12
CA ASP A 420 3.37 -37.71 31.08
C ASP A 420 3.20 -38.45 32.41
N GLU A 421 3.27 -37.74 33.55
CA GLU A 421 2.92 -38.27 34.88
C GLU A 421 1.43 -38.61 35.00
N PHE A 422 0.53 -37.72 34.56
CA PHE A 422 -0.90 -37.95 34.58
C PHE A 422 -1.33 -39.14 33.71
N ILE A 423 -0.68 -39.36 32.55
CA ILE A 423 -0.91 -40.52 31.68
C ILE A 423 -0.45 -41.83 32.35
N LYS A 424 0.66 -41.82 33.09
CA LYS A 424 1.12 -43.01 33.85
C LYS A 424 0.14 -43.39 34.96
N LEU A 425 -0.40 -42.40 35.66
CA LEU A 425 -1.37 -42.60 36.76
C LEU A 425 -2.79 -42.90 36.26
N THR A 426 -3.13 -42.41 35.08
CA THR A 426 -4.46 -42.52 34.47
C THR A 426 -4.31 -42.93 32.99
N PRO A 427 -3.89 -44.19 32.71
CA PRO A 427 -3.68 -44.64 31.34
C PRO A 427 -4.99 -44.52 30.56
N PRO A 428 -4.97 -43.93 29.34
CA PRO A 428 -6.17 -43.78 28.56
C PRO A 428 -6.78 -45.15 28.29
N LYS A 429 -8.08 -45.30 28.54
CA LYS A 429 -8.81 -46.52 28.18
C LYS A 429 -8.61 -46.77 26.69
N LYS A 430 -7.99 -47.90 26.33
CA LYS A 430 -7.89 -48.34 24.94
C LYS A 430 -9.30 -48.33 24.33
N LYS A 431 -9.46 -47.58 23.25
CA LYS A 431 -10.60 -47.71 22.34
C LYS A 431 -10.38 -48.93 21.44
#